data_AF-A0A0B5CL05-F1
#
_entry.id   AF-A0A0B5CL05-F1
#
_cell.length_a   1.000
_cell.length_b   1.000
_cell.length_c   1.000
_cell.angle_alpha   90.00
_cell.angle_beta   90.00
_cell.angle_gamma   90.00
#
_symmetry.space_group_name_H-M   'P 1'
#
loop_
_entity.id
_entity.type
_entity.pdbx_description
1 polymer ?
#
loop_
_entity_poly.entity_id
_entity_poly.type
_entity_poly.pdbx_seq_one_letter_code
_entity_poly.pdbx_strand_id
1 'polypeptide(L)'
;MKKLILTLCLTAAAATSAAASDEGRIAALEARIADLEYRIAALEARIADLEYRIAVLERNGNTAYRPNRSVYVCSITPFQKTFEAADNNEGLARSKVRRACNAETSAMFCEDRDIRCKRFD
;
A
#
# COMPACT_ATOMS: atom_id res chain seq x y z
N MET A 1 -23.61 14.44 74.64
CA MET A 1 -24.65 14.17 73.61
C MET A 1 -24.53 15.07 72.39
N LYS A 2 -24.59 16.41 72.51
CA LYS A 2 -24.46 17.34 71.36
C LYS A 2 -23.17 17.18 70.52
N LYS A 3 -22.01 16.98 71.15
CA LYS A 3 -20.73 16.75 70.44
C LYS A 3 -20.72 15.45 69.62
N LEU A 4 -21.39 14.41 70.11
CA LEU A 4 -21.43 13.09 69.48
C LEU A 4 -22.34 13.07 68.24
N ILE A 5 -23.45 13.80 68.32
CA ILE A 5 -24.38 14.04 67.19
C ILE A 5 -23.66 14.85 66.10
N LEU A 6 -22.93 15.91 66.48
CA LEU A 6 -22.20 16.74 65.52
C LEU A 6 -21.12 15.94 64.75
N THR A 7 -20.35 15.09 65.44
CA THR A 7 -19.33 14.23 64.82
C THR A 7 -19.93 13.20 63.88
N LEU A 8 -21.08 12.60 64.23
CA LEU A 8 -21.77 11.62 63.39
C LEU A 8 -22.32 12.29 62.10
N CYS A 9 -22.85 13.50 62.22
CA CYS A 9 -23.33 14.27 61.06
C CYS A 9 -22.17 14.65 60.12
N LEU A 10 -21.00 15.03 60.65
CA LEU A 10 -19.84 15.36 59.82
C LEU A 10 -19.30 14.15 59.04
N THR A 11 -19.23 12.96 59.66
CA THR A 11 -18.75 11.75 58.98
C THR A 11 -19.73 11.25 57.92
N ALA A 12 -21.04 11.36 58.18
CA ALA A 12 -22.07 11.06 57.17
C ALA A 12 -22.02 12.04 55.98
N ALA A 13 -21.79 13.33 56.23
CA ALA A 13 -21.61 14.32 55.17
C ALA A 13 -20.34 14.06 54.32
N ALA A 14 -19.23 13.67 54.96
CA ALA A 14 -18.00 13.33 54.24
C ALA A 14 -18.14 12.05 53.39
N ALA A 15 -18.82 11.02 53.91
CA ALA A 15 -19.07 9.77 53.19
C ALA A 15 -19.96 9.98 51.96
N THR A 16 -20.98 10.83 52.07
CA THR A 16 -21.87 11.16 50.94
C THR A 16 -21.17 11.98 49.85
N SER A 17 -20.29 12.92 50.22
CA SER A 17 -19.42 13.59 49.23
C SER A 17 -18.39 12.65 48.60
N ALA A 18 -17.91 11.69 49.41
CA ALA A 18 -17.11 10.52 49.04
C ALA A 18 -17.66 9.79 47.82
N ALA A 19 -18.84 9.22 48.04
CA ALA A 19 -19.61 8.48 47.04
C ALA A 19 -19.83 9.34 45.79
N ALA A 20 -20.38 10.56 45.94
CA ALA A 20 -20.70 11.43 44.80
C ALA A 20 -19.48 11.73 43.90
N SER A 21 -18.29 11.85 44.48
CA SER A 21 -17.03 11.99 43.73
C SER A 21 -16.66 10.71 42.97
N ASP A 22 -16.82 9.54 43.59
CA ASP A 22 -16.53 8.26 42.95
C ASP A 22 -17.54 7.92 41.86
N GLU A 23 -18.82 8.23 42.02
CA GLU A 23 -19.82 8.10 40.94
C GLU A 23 -19.46 8.98 39.73
N GLY A 24 -19.01 10.21 39.96
CA GLY A 24 -18.53 11.09 38.88
C GLY A 24 -17.30 10.53 38.16
N ARG A 25 -16.37 9.90 38.89
CA ARG A 25 -15.20 9.23 38.32
C ARG A 25 -15.57 7.99 37.52
N ILE A 26 -16.52 7.20 38.01
CA ILE A 26 -17.05 6.01 37.32
C ILE A 26 -17.69 6.42 36.00
N ALA A 27 -18.58 7.41 36.01
CA ALA A 27 -19.22 7.91 34.79
C ALA A 27 -18.20 8.43 33.76
N ALA A 28 -17.15 9.12 34.22
CA ALA A 28 -16.07 9.59 33.34
C ALA A 28 -15.25 8.43 32.75
N LEU A 29 -15.02 7.35 33.52
CA LEU A 29 -14.34 6.15 33.04
C LEU A 29 -15.21 5.38 32.04
N GLU A 30 -16.51 5.24 32.29
CA GLU A 30 -17.46 4.60 31.36
C GLU A 30 -17.50 5.34 30.02
N ALA A 31 -17.56 6.67 30.03
CA ALA A 31 -17.50 7.47 28.80
C ALA A 31 -16.18 7.26 28.03
N ARG A 32 -15.05 7.15 28.74
CA ARG A 32 -13.75 6.86 28.12
C ARG A 32 -13.67 5.45 27.55
N ILE A 33 -14.28 4.46 28.21
CA ILE A 33 -14.35 3.08 27.71
C ILE A 33 -15.15 3.06 26.40
N ALA A 34 -16.31 3.72 26.36
CA ALA A 34 -17.13 3.80 25.15
C ALA A 34 -16.39 4.48 23.97
N ASP A 35 -15.63 5.55 24.21
CA ASP A 35 -14.76 6.17 23.19
C ASP A 35 -13.69 5.20 22.68
N LEU A 36 -13.04 4.47 23.59
CA LEU A 36 -12.01 3.50 23.22
C LEU A 36 -12.59 2.34 22.41
N GLU A 37 -13.76 1.82 22.78
CA GLU A 37 -14.46 0.77 22.02
C GLU A 37 -14.77 1.23 20.60
N TYR A 38 -15.27 2.46 20.43
CA TYR A 38 -15.50 3.04 19.11
C TYR A 38 -14.21 3.14 18.29
N ARG A 39 -13.12 3.60 18.90
CA ARG A 39 -11.82 3.73 18.23
C ARG A 39 -11.23 2.38 17.85
N ILE A 40 -11.42 1.34 18.67
CA ILE A 40 -11.00 -0.02 18.37
C ILE A 40 -11.74 -0.53 17.12
N ALA A 41 -13.08 -0.41 17.10
CA ALA A 41 -13.87 -0.83 15.93
C ALA A 41 -13.44 -0.10 14.64
N ALA A 42 -13.13 1.20 14.72
CA ALA A 42 -12.63 1.97 13.58
C ALA A 42 -11.24 1.50 13.11
N LEU A 43 -10.36 1.10 14.04
CA LEU A 43 -9.05 0.56 13.70
C LEU A 43 -9.14 -0.83 13.09
N GLU A 44 -10.02 -1.70 13.59
CA GLU A 44 -10.28 -3.02 13.02
C GLU A 44 -10.76 -2.91 11.56
N ALA A 45 -11.68 -2.00 11.27
CA ALA A 45 -12.12 -1.74 9.90
C ALA A 45 -10.98 -1.27 8.98
N ARG A 46 -10.08 -0.42 9.49
CA ARG A 46 -8.90 0.03 8.74
C ARG A 46 -7.89 -1.08 8.51
N ILE A 47 -7.71 -1.98 9.47
CA ILE A 47 -6.84 -3.16 9.32
C ILE A 47 -7.38 -4.05 8.20
N ALA A 48 -8.69 -4.34 8.20
CA ALA A 48 -9.31 -5.14 7.15
C ALA A 48 -9.14 -4.52 5.74
N ASP A 49 -9.27 -3.19 5.61
CA ASP A 49 -9.00 -2.49 4.33
C ASP A 49 -7.53 -2.64 3.91
N LEU A 50 -6.58 -2.47 4.84
CA LEU A 50 -5.16 -2.60 4.55
C LEU A 50 -4.80 -4.03 4.16
N GLU A 51 -5.34 -5.05 4.83
CA GLU A 51 -5.16 -6.45 4.48
C GLU A 51 -5.66 -6.74 3.07
N TYR A 52 -6.85 -6.23 2.70
CA TYR A 52 -7.36 -6.36 1.34
C TYR A 52 -6.43 -5.70 0.31
N ARG A 53 -5.94 -4.49 0.59
CA ARG A 53 -5.01 -3.78 -0.29
C ARG A 53 -3.68 -4.51 -0.44
N ILE A 54 -3.15 -5.09 0.64
CA ILE A 54 -1.95 -5.93 0.60
C ILE A 54 -2.20 -7.16 -0.29
N ALA A 55 -3.30 -7.88 -0.11
CA ALA A 55 -3.63 -9.04 -0.93
C ALA A 55 -3.75 -8.70 -2.43
N VAL A 56 -4.31 -7.54 -2.77
CA VAL A 56 -4.35 -7.03 -4.15
C VAL A 56 -2.94 -6.71 -4.65
N LEU A 57 -2.11 -6.05 -3.84
CA LEU A 57 -0.75 -5.70 -4.20
C LEU A 57 0.15 -6.92 -4.33
N GLU A 58 -0.03 -7.98 -3.54
CA GLU A 58 0.72 -9.22 -3.68
C GLU A 58 0.34 -9.95 -4.97
N ARG A 59 -0.97 -10.04 -5.28
CA ARG A 59 -1.45 -10.59 -6.56
C ARG A 59 -0.85 -9.84 -7.75
N ASN A 60 -0.82 -8.50 -7.68
CA ASN A 60 -0.33 -7.65 -8.75
C ASN A 60 1.21 -7.59 -8.78
N GLY A 61 1.86 -7.58 -7.63
CA GLY A 61 3.31 -7.51 -7.44
C GLY A 61 4.04 -8.75 -7.95
N ASN A 62 3.37 -9.90 -7.93
CA ASN A 62 3.84 -11.13 -8.57
C ASN A 62 3.99 -10.99 -10.10
N THR A 63 3.44 -9.94 -10.72
CA THR A 63 3.68 -9.60 -12.13
C THR A 63 4.81 -8.59 -12.34
N ALA A 64 5.18 -7.82 -11.32
CA ALA A 64 6.06 -6.66 -11.43
C ALA A 64 7.53 -6.94 -11.05
N TYR A 65 7.78 -7.80 -10.06
CA TYR A 65 9.16 -8.14 -9.64
C TYR A 65 9.56 -9.54 -10.10
N ARG A 66 10.16 -9.62 -11.30
CA ARG A 66 10.88 -10.82 -11.76
C ARG A 66 12.38 -10.49 -11.76
N PRO A 67 13.16 -10.90 -10.75
CA PRO A 67 14.59 -10.57 -10.62
C PRO A 67 15.49 -11.29 -11.65
N ASN A 68 14.89 -11.87 -12.69
CA ASN A 68 15.57 -12.68 -13.70
C ASN A 68 14.80 -12.61 -15.03
N ARG A 69 14.30 -11.42 -15.38
CA ARG A 69 13.57 -11.24 -16.64
C ARG A 69 14.58 -10.91 -17.71
N SER A 70 14.97 -11.93 -18.48
CA SER A 70 15.90 -11.79 -19.58
C SER A 70 15.52 -10.61 -20.47
N VAL A 71 16.42 -9.65 -20.66
CA VAL A 71 16.25 -8.50 -21.53
C VAL A 71 16.83 -8.82 -22.91
N TYR A 72 16.03 -8.62 -23.95
CA TYR A 72 16.44 -8.73 -25.34
C TYR A 72 16.72 -7.34 -25.87
N VAL A 73 17.97 -7.08 -26.25
CA VAL A 73 18.34 -5.87 -26.99
C VAL A 73 18.43 -6.26 -28.47
N CYS A 74 17.52 -5.70 -29.27
CA CYS A 74 17.45 -5.95 -30.69
C CYS A 74 17.88 -4.69 -31.45
N SER A 75 18.54 -4.86 -32.59
CA SER A 75 18.94 -3.76 -33.47
C SER A 75 18.88 -4.12 -34.94
N ILE A 76 18.74 -3.10 -35.78
CA ILE A 76 18.91 -3.16 -37.23
C ILE A 76 19.60 -1.87 -37.70
N THR A 77 20.45 -1.99 -38.71
CA THR A 77 21.21 -0.85 -39.25
C THR A 77 21.01 -0.73 -40.75
N PRO A 78 19.86 -0.24 -41.23
CA PRO A 78 19.71 0.13 -42.63
C PRO A 78 20.63 1.33 -42.94
N PHE A 79 21.43 1.21 -44.00
CA PHE A 79 22.41 2.22 -44.40
C PHE A 79 23.38 2.59 -43.27
N GLN A 80 23.42 3.86 -42.85
CA GLN A 80 24.33 4.38 -41.82
C GLN A 80 23.61 4.74 -40.50
N LYS A 81 22.38 4.22 -40.28
CA LYS A 81 21.59 4.51 -39.08
C LYS A 81 21.16 3.24 -38.38
N THR A 82 21.46 3.14 -37.08
CA THR A 82 21.04 2.02 -36.23
C THR A 82 19.76 2.35 -35.49
N PHE A 83 18.78 1.46 -35.55
CA PHE A 83 17.58 1.45 -34.72
C PHE A 83 17.72 0.33 -33.70
N GLU A 84 17.58 0.66 -32.41
CA GLU A 84 17.74 -0.28 -31.31
C GLU A 84 16.56 -0.17 -30.34
N ALA A 85 16.11 -1.30 -29.80
CA ALA A 85 15.12 -1.33 -28.74
C ALA A 85 15.33 -2.53 -27.81
N ALA A 86 14.98 -2.33 -26.54
CA ALA A 86 14.99 -3.38 -25.53
C ALA A 86 13.57 -3.74 -25.06
N ASP A 87 13.38 -5.01 -24.76
CA ASP A 87 12.19 -5.53 -24.08
C ASP A 87 12.51 -6.84 -23.35
N ASN A 88 11.65 -7.27 -22.44
CA ASN A 88 11.76 -8.59 -21.81
C ASN A 88 11.14 -9.72 -22.65
N ASN A 89 10.52 -9.37 -23.77
CA ASN A 89 10.03 -10.29 -24.78
C ASN A 89 10.73 -9.99 -26.11
N GLU A 90 11.43 -10.99 -26.68
CA GLU A 90 12.18 -10.83 -27.93
C GLU A 90 11.30 -10.30 -29.08
N GLY A 91 10.09 -10.84 -29.26
CA GLY A 91 9.17 -10.42 -30.30
C GLY A 91 8.72 -8.95 -30.16
N LEU A 92 8.53 -8.48 -28.93
CA LEU A 92 8.23 -7.08 -28.67
C LEU A 92 9.44 -6.19 -28.95
N ALA A 93 10.64 -6.59 -28.55
CA ALA A 93 11.88 -5.86 -28.86
C ALA A 93 12.06 -5.73 -30.38
N ARG A 94 11.91 -6.83 -31.14
CA ARG A 94 11.94 -6.84 -32.62
C ARG A 94 10.88 -5.92 -33.22
N SER A 95 9.65 -6.01 -32.73
CA SER A 95 8.54 -5.16 -33.19
C SER A 95 8.78 -3.66 -32.94
N LYS A 96 9.41 -3.29 -31.81
CA LYS A 96 9.82 -1.90 -31.53
C LYS A 96 10.89 -1.42 -32.51
N VAL A 97 11.94 -2.21 -32.74
CA VAL A 97 13.01 -1.90 -33.71
C VAL A 97 12.42 -1.70 -35.11
N ARG A 98 11.62 -2.66 -35.58
CA ARG A 98 10.98 -2.61 -36.90
C ARG A 98 10.11 -1.37 -37.06
N ARG A 99 9.30 -1.03 -36.05
CA ARG A 99 8.45 0.17 -36.08
C ARG A 99 9.27 1.45 -36.13
N ALA A 100 10.34 1.55 -35.33
CA ALA A 100 11.23 2.70 -35.36
C ALA A 100 11.92 2.85 -36.73
N CYS A 101 12.40 1.75 -37.30
CA CYS A 101 13.01 1.70 -38.62
C CYS A 101 12.03 2.12 -39.73
N ASN A 102 10.81 1.57 -39.72
CA ASN A 102 9.75 1.89 -40.70
C ASN A 102 9.21 3.31 -40.60
N ALA A 103 9.37 3.97 -39.44
CA ALA A 103 8.95 5.35 -39.27
C ALA A 103 9.87 6.33 -40.02
N GLU A 104 11.10 5.91 -40.32
CA GLU A 104 12.11 6.76 -40.95
C GLU A 104 12.58 6.25 -42.31
N THR A 105 12.42 4.96 -42.58
CA THR A 105 12.88 4.30 -43.81
C THR A 105 11.78 3.40 -44.39
N SER A 106 11.98 2.92 -45.62
CA SER A 106 11.01 2.02 -46.27
C SER A 106 11.00 0.63 -45.62
N ALA A 107 9.82 0.01 -45.58
CA ALA A 107 9.62 -1.33 -45.00
C ALA A 107 10.55 -2.41 -45.59
N MET A 108 11.02 -2.23 -46.82
CA MET A 108 11.97 -3.16 -47.46
C MET A 108 13.35 -3.21 -46.79
N PHE A 109 13.72 -2.21 -45.98
CA PHE A 109 15.01 -2.16 -45.27
C PHE A 109 14.89 -2.54 -43.79
N CYS A 110 13.67 -2.85 -43.35
CA CYS A 110 13.33 -3.10 -41.95
C CYS A 110 12.73 -4.49 -41.76
N GLU A 111 13.13 -5.44 -42.59
CA GLU A 111 12.60 -6.79 -42.54
C GLU A 111 13.00 -7.49 -41.26
N ASP A 112 12.10 -8.34 -40.74
CA ASP A 112 12.32 -8.99 -39.45
C ASP A 112 13.61 -9.84 -39.47
N ARG A 113 13.91 -10.51 -40.60
CA ARG A 113 15.09 -11.36 -40.76
C ARG A 113 16.43 -10.64 -40.54
N ASP A 114 16.47 -9.32 -40.73
CA ASP A 114 17.68 -8.50 -40.59
C ASP A 114 17.85 -7.92 -39.17
N ILE A 115 16.84 -8.06 -38.32
CA ILE A 115 16.90 -7.63 -36.92
C ILE A 115 17.70 -8.65 -36.11
N ARG A 116 18.77 -8.19 -35.45
CA ARG A 116 19.65 -9.01 -34.60
C ARG A 116 19.35 -8.74 -33.14
N CYS A 117 19.15 -9.79 -32.35
CA CYS A 117 18.84 -9.68 -30.92
C CYS A 117 19.90 -10.36 -30.07
N LYS A 118 20.20 -9.77 -28.92
CA LYS A 118 21.05 -10.34 -27.87
C LYS A 118 20.26 -10.40 -26.57
N ARG A 119 20.27 -11.58 -25.92
CA ARG A 119 19.65 -11.80 -24.62
C ARG A 119 20.65 -11.50 -23.50
N PHE A 120 20.18 -10.86 -22.45
CA PHE A 120 20.89 -10.55 -21.22
C PHE A 120 20.04 -11.05 -20.06
N ASP A 121 20.61 -11.89 -19.20
CA ASP A 121 19.90 -12.48 -18.06
C ASP A 121 20.09 -11.62 -16.79
#